data_AF-A0A1X1EYX9-F1
#
_entry.id   AF-A0A1X1EYX9-F1
#
_cell.length_a   1.000
_cell.length_b   1.000
_cell.length_c   1.000
_cell.angle_alpha   90.00
_cell.angle_beta   90.00
_cell.angle_gamma   90.00
#
_symmetry.space_group_name_H-M   'P 1'
#
loop_
_entity.id
_entity.type
_entity.pdbx_description
1 polymer ?
#
loop_
_entity_poly.entity_id
_entity_poly.type
_entity_poly.pdbx_seq_one_letter_code
_entity_poly.pdbx_strand_id
1 'polypeptide(L)'
;MWLIDQLAEQHILAAQEKGELTNLPGEGAPLQLDDESGVPEELRTGYRLLKNAGFLPPELEMRREALQVQDLLRELDPDDQQAHELSKRLSLLELKLRQAGMSTGFLRGDYSDAIKNRLMQEK
;
A
#
# COMPACT_ATOMS: atom_id res chain seq x y z
N MET A 1 -23.76 -28.52 1.08
CA MET A 1 -22.75 -27.80 1.87
C MET A 1 -21.41 -28.46 1.60
N TRP A 2 -20.40 -27.68 1.19
CA TRP A 2 -19.06 -28.19 0.93
C TRP A 2 -18.31 -28.45 2.24
N LEU A 3 -17.23 -29.23 2.19
CA LEU A 3 -16.39 -29.53 3.37
C LEU A 3 -15.85 -28.26 4.05
N ILE A 4 -15.52 -27.25 3.23
CA ILE A 4 -14.98 -25.96 3.70
C ILE A 4 -16.04 -25.22 4.53
N ASP A 5 -17.29 -25.23 4.09
CA ASP A 5 -18.40 -24.59 4.81
C ASP A 5 -18.58 -25.22 6.20
N GLN A 6 -18.47 -26.55 6.31
CA GLN A 6 -18.60 -27.25 7.58
C GLN A 6 -17.45 -26.94 8.54
N LEU A 7 -16.22 -26.84 8.02
CA LEU A 7 -15.06 -26.48 8.81
C LEU A 7 -15.17 -25.04 9.31
N ALA A 8 -15.58 -24.11 8.44
CA ALA A 8 -15.80 -22.72 8.81
C ALA A 8 -16.85 -22.59 9.92
N GLU A 9 -18.00 -23.27 9.79
CA GLU A 9 -19.07 -23.26 10.79
C GLU A 9 -18.58 -23.76 12.16
N GLN A 10 -17.83 -24.87 12.18
CA GLN A 10 -17.28 -25.40 13.44
C GLN A 10 -16.35 -24.40 14.14
N HIS A 11 -15.51 -23.68 13.38
CA HIS A 11 -14.63 -22.66 13.94
C HIS A 11 -15.41 -21.45 14.48
N ILE A 12 -16.45 -21.00 13.75
CA ILE A 12 -17.30 -19.89 14.18
C ILE A 12 -18.00 -20.23 15.49
N LEU A 13 -18.61 -21.41 15.58
CA LEU A 13 -19.30 -21.87 16.79
C LEU A 13 -18.34 -21.97 17.99
N ALA A 14 -17.15 -22.53 17.79
CA ALA A 14 -16.16 -22.63 18.85
C ALA A 14 -15.68 -21.25 19.37
N ALA A 15 -15.55 -20.25 18.48
CA ALA A 15 -15.20 -18.88 18.87
C ALA A 15 -16.35 -18.18 19.63
N GLN A 16 -17.60 -18.43 19.22
CA GLN A 16 -18.79 -17.95 19.92
C GLN A 16 -18.90 -18.52 21.34
N GLU A 17 -18.73 -19.84 21.51
CA GLU A 17 -18.77 -20.50 22.81
C GLU A 17 -17.71 -19.96 23.78
N LYS A 18 -16.55 -19.56 23.26
CA LYS A 18 -15.48 -18.93 24.04
C LYS A 18 -15.71 -17.44 24.34
N GLY A 19 -16.76 -16.84 23.76
CA GLY A 19 -17.03 -15.40 23.89
C GLY A 19 -16.07 -14.51 23.10
N GLU A 20 -15.26 -15.05 22.19
CA GLU A 20 -14.27 -14.28 21.40
C GLU A 20 -14.93 -13.25 20.47
N LEU A 21 -16.21 -13.42 20.17
CA LEU A 21 -17.01 -12.52 19.31
C LEU A 21 -17.85 -11.50 20.11
N THR A 22 -17.66 -11.40 21.42
CA THR A 22 -18.39 -10.45 22.29
C THR A 22 -17.49 -9.31 22.77
N ASN A 23 -18.08 -8.14 22.96
CA ASN A 23 -17.43 -6.87 23.32
C ASN A 23 -16.31 -6.45 22.35
N LEU A 24 -16.48 -6.73 21.06
CA LEU A 24 -15.53 -6.33 20.04
C LEU A 24 -15.65 -4.82 19.73
N PRO A 25 -14.56 -4.16 19.32
CA PRO A 25 -14.62 -2.78 18.87
C PRO A 25 -15.65 -2.60 17.74
N GLY A 26 -16.66 -1.78 17.96
CA GLY A 26 -17.74 -1.54 17.00
C GLY A 26 -18.94 -2.50 17.09
N GLU A 27 -19.01 -3.36 18.11
CA GLU A 27 -20.19 -4.19 18.34
C GLU A 27 -21.47 -3.34 18.50
N GLY A 28 -22.52 -3.70 17.76
CA GLY A 28 -23.80 -2.97 17.74
C GLY A 28 -23.77 -1.65 16.97
N ALA A 29 -22.62 -1.22 16.45
CA ALA A 29 -22.49 -0.03 15.62
C ALA A 29 -22.71 -0.36 14.13
N PRO A 30 -23.12 0.62 13.30
CA PRO A 30 -23.17 0.44 11.85
C PRO A 30 -21.81 0.05 11.28
N LEU A 31 -21.79 -0.89 10.33
CA LEU A 31 -20.56 -1.29 9.64
C LEU A 31 -20.02 -0.11 8.80
N GLN A 32 -18.75 0.22 9.01
CA GLN A 32 -18.02 1.12 8.13
C GLN A 32 -17.64 0.34 6.86
N LEU A 33 -18.29 0.63 5.74
CA LEU A 33 -17.96 0.02 4.46
C LEU A 33 -16.78 0.76 3.84
N ASP A 34 -15.73 0.01 3.48
CA ASP A 34 -14.63 0.53 2.67
C ASP A 34 -15.10 0.74 1.22
N ASP A 35 -14.58 1.79 0.58
CA ASP A 35 -14.76 1.99 -0.86
C ASP A 35 -13.85 1.04 -1.63
N GLU A 36 -14.43 -0.06 -2.10
CA GLU A 36 -13.76 -1.09 -2.92
C GLU A 36 -14.24 -1.08 -4.37
N SER A 37 -14.81 0.03 -4.83
CA SER A 37 -15.28 0.20 -6.20
C SER A 37 -14.20 -0.08 -7.25
N GLY A 38 -12.93 0.18 -6.92
CA GLY A 38 -11.77 -0.10 -7.77
C GLY A 38 -11.26 -1.55 -7.74
N VAL A 39 -11.84 -2.43 -6.93
CA VAL A 39 -11.41 -3.83 -6.78
C VAL A 39 -12.46 -4.77 -7.39
N PRO A 40 -12.07 -5.69 -8.29
CA PRO A 40 -12.95 -6.74 -8.81
C PRO A 40 -13.56 -7.57 -7.67
N GLU A 41 -14.82 -7.98 -7.83
CA GLU A 41 -15.60 -8.64 -6.78
C GLU A 41 -14.91 -9.90 -6.25
N GLU A 42 -14.28 -10.66 -7.14
CA GLU A 42 -13.59 -11.91 -6.84
C GLU A 42 -12.34 -11.70 -5.96
N LEU A 43 -11.77 -10.49 -5.97
CA LEU A 43 -10.54 -10.15 -5.25
C LEU A 43 -10.79 -9.43 -3.92
N ARG A 44 -11.98 -8.84 -3.72
CA ARG A 44 -12.31 -8.01 -2.53
C ARG A 44 -12.06 -8.76 -1.23
N THR A 45 -12.58 -9.99 -1.11
CA THR A 45 -12.42 -10.79 0.12
C THR A 45 -10.95 -11.04 0.45
N GLY A 46 -10.12 -11.35 -0.57
CA GLY A 46 -8.69 -11.56 -0.38
C GLY A 46 -7.99 -10.28 0.09
N TYR A 47 -8.26 -9.14 -0.55
CA TYR A 47 -7.67 -7.85 -0.15
C TYR A 47 -8.11 -7.41 1.25
N ARG A 48 -9.39 -7.63 1.64
CA ARG A 48 -9.87 -7.33 3.00
C ARG A 48 -9.14 -8.13 4.06
N LEU A 49 -8.94 -9.43 3.84
CA LEU A 49 -8.21 -10.29 4.77
C LEU A 49 -6.77 -9.81 4.96
N LEU A 50 -6.08 -9.49 3.86
CA LEU A 50 -4.71 -8.96 3.89
C LEU A 50 -4.64 -7.60 4.60
N LYS A 51 -5.56 -6.67 4.29
CA LYS A 51 -5.65 -5.35 4.93
C LYS A 51 -5.85 -5.49 6.45
N ASN A 52 -6.78 -6.34 6.87
CA ASN A 52 -7.08 -6.58 8.29
C ASN A 52 -5.92 -7.22 9.04
N ALA A 53 -5.11 -8.04 8.35
CA ALA A 53 -3.89 -8.63 8.91
C ALA A 53 -2.70 -7.65 8.96
N GLY A 54 -2.87 -6.41 8.50
CA GLY A 54 -1.79 -5.42 8.41
C GLY A 54 -0.77 -5.72 7.31
N PHE A 55 -1.12 -6.55 6.32
CA PHE A 55 -0.22 -6.91 5.23
C PHE A 55 -0.09 -5.75 4.23
N LEU A 56 1.13 -5.30 4.00
CA LEU A 56 1.45 -4.31 2.97
C LEU A 56 1.80 -5.03 1.65
N PRO A 57 1.04 -4.82 0.56
CA PRO A 57 1.40 -5.36 -0.75
C PRO A 57 2.84 -4.99 -1.15
N PRO A 58 3.58 -5.92 -1.79
CA PRO A 58 4.98 -5.71 -2.16
C PRO A 58 5.16 -4.50 -3.09
N GLU A 59 4.16 -4.16 -3.89
CA GLU A 59 4.15 -2.98 -4.76
C GLU A 59 4.19 -1.68 -3.95
N LEU A 60 3.47 -1.62 -2.83
CA LEU A 60 3.46 -0.46 -1.95
C LEU A 60 4.76 -0.36 -1.15
N GLU A 61 5.36 -1.49 -0.79
CA GLU A 61 6.68 -1.51 -0.17
C GLU A 61 7.76 -1.00 -1.14
N MET A 62 7.79 -1.50 -2.37
CA MET A 62 8.69 -1.01 -3.43
C MET A 62 8.49 0.49 -3.70
N ARG A 63 7.24 0.98 -3.67
CA ARG A 63 6.95 2.41 -3.80
C ARG A 63 7.55 3.22 -2.65
N ARG A 64 7.42 2.76 -1.41
CA ARG A 64 8.01 3.41 -0.23
C ARG A 64 9.53 3.45 -0.33
N GLU A 65 10.14 2.33 -0.73
CA GLU A 65 11.59 2.24 -0.93
C GLU A 65 12.07 3.22 -2.01
N ALA A 66 11.36 3.30 -3.14
CA ALA A 66 11.71 4.20 -4.22
C ALA A 66 11.68 5.68 -3.80
N LEU A 67 10.71 6.07 -2.98
CA LEU A 67 10.66 7.42 -2.39
C LEU A 67 11.84 7.68 -1.44
N GLN A 68 12.15 6.74 -0.56
CA GLN A 68 13.29 6.87 0.34
C GLN A 68 14.63 7.02 -0.41
N VAL A 69 14.84 6.21 -1.45
CA VAL A 69 16.04 6.31 -2.29
C VAL A 69 16.08 7.65 -3.04
N GLN A 70 14.94 8.15 -3.52
CA GLN A 70 14.86 9.47 -4.14
C GLN A 70 15.23 10.59 -3.15
N ASP A 71 14.70 10.54 -1.94
CA ASP A 71 14.98 11.57 -0.92
C ASP A 71 16.46 11.57 -0.53
N LEU A 72 17.08 10.39 -0.36
CA LEU A 72 18.52 10.27 -0.15
C LEU A 72 19.32 10.87 -1.31
N LEU A 73 18.93 10.58 -2.56
CA LEU A 73 19.59 11.14 -3.75
C LEU A 73 19.50 12.67 -3.84
N ARG A 74 18.51 13.32 -3.21
CA ARG A 74 18.41 14.79 -3.17
C ARG A 74 19.39 15.41 -2.18
N GLU A 75 19.84 14.67 -1.17
CA GLU A 75 20.75 15.14 -0.13
C GLU A 75 22.23 14.91 -0.49
N LEU A 76 22.51 14.02 -1.44
CA LEU A 76 23.87 13.67 -1.87
C LEU A 76 24.36 14.53 -3.05
N ASP A 77 25.68 14.73 -3.10
CA ASP A 77 26.33 15.35 -4.26
C ASP A 77 26.26 14.43 -5.50
N PRO A 78 25.95 14.96 -6.68
CA PRO A 78 25.76 14.16 -7.90
C PRO A 78 26.99 13.36 -8.35
N ASP A 79 28.20 13.81 -7.99
CA ASP A 79 29.47 13.20 -8.38
C ASP A 79 29.98 12.18 -7.35
N ASP A 80 29.23 11.91 -6.27
CA ASP A 80 29.56 10.85 -5.33
C ASP A 80 29.29 9.47 -5.95
N GLN A 81 30.23 8.54 -5.74
CA GLN A 81 30.08 7.14 -6.10
C GLN A 81 28.84 6.51 -5.44
N GLN A 82 28.47 6.97 -4.23
CA GLN A 82 27.26 6.52 -3.54
C GLN A 82 25.96 6.97 -4.24
N ALA A 83 25.93 8.19 -4.78
CA ALA A 83 24.79 8.69 -5.54
C ALA A 83 24.58 7.87 -6.82
N HIS A 84 25.67 7.44 -7.47
CA HIS A 84 25.60 6.62 -8.67
C HIS A 84 24.99 5.23 -8.41
N GLU A 85 25.33 4.59 -7.29
CA GLU A 85 24.75 3.30 -6.89
C GLU A 85 23.28 3.41 -6.48
N LEU A 86 22.90 4.46 -5.74
CA LEU A 86 21.51 4.71 -5.38
C LEU A 86 20.64 5.02 -6.62
N SER A 87 21.18 5.72 -7.61
CA SER A 87 20.51 5.98 -8.89
C SER A 87 20.20 4.70 -9.67
N LYS A 88 21.15 3.76 -9.72
CA LYS A 88 20.93 2.43 -10.32
C LYS A 88 19.84 1.66 -9.58
N ARG A 89 19.86 1.67 -8.25
CA ARG A 89 18.83 1.04 -7.41
C ARG A 89 17.45 1.64 -7.68
N LEU A 90 17.35 2.97 -7.75
CA LEU A 90 16.11 3.67 -8.07
C LEU A 90 15.57 3.27 -9.45
N SER A 91 16.46 3.18 -10.45
CA SER A 91 16.10 2.75 -11.81
C SER A 91 15.55 1.32 -11.83
N LEU A 92 16.13 0.41 -11.06
CA LEU A 92 15.65 -0.97 -10.91
C LEU A 92 14.26 -1.00 -10.24
N LEU A 93 14.06 -0.21 -9.17
CA LEU A 93 12.77 -0.11 -8.49
C LEU A 93 11.69 0.48 -9.41
N GLU A 94 12.04 1.52 -10.18
CA GLU A 94 11.13 2.10 -11.18
C GLU A 94 10.69 1.05 -12.21
N LEU A 95 11.63 0.24 -12.72
CA LEU A 95 11.32 -0.83 -13.67
C LEU A 95 10.39 -1.89 -13.06
N LYS A 96 10.65 -2.35 -11.84
CA LYS A 96 9.81 -3.33 -11.15
C LYS A 96 8.39 -2.80 -10.92
N LEU A 97 8.26 -1.54 -10.52
CA LEU A 97 6.96 -0.90 -10.32
C LEU A 97 6.16 -0.84 -11.63
N ARG A 98 6.80 -0.49 -12.75
CA ARG A 98 6.13 -0.49 -14.07
C ARG A 98 5.68 -1.89 -14.49
N GLN A 99 6.49 -2.91 -14.24
CA GLN A 99 6.12 -4.31 -14.52
C GLN A 99 4.93 -4.76 -13.68
N ALA A 100 4.82 -4.27 -12.44
CA ALA A 100 3.66 -4.49 -11.57
C ALA A 100 2.43 -3.61 -11.94
N GLY A 101 2.49 -2.86 -13.04
CA GLY A 101 1.39 -1.98 -13.47
C GLY A 101 1.22 -0.70 -12.63
N MET A 102 2.20 -0.37 -11.78
CA MET A 102 2.16 0.81 -10.93
C MET A 102 2.65 2.06 -11.68
N SER A 103 1.99 3.19 -11.45
CA SER A 103 2.46 4.49 -11.94
C SER A 103 3.75 4.91 -11.23
N THR A 104 4.79 5.26 -12.00
CA THR A 104 6.06 5.79 -11.47
C THR A 104 6.18 7.30 -11.58
N GLY A 105 5.11 8.00 -11.97
CA GLY A 105 5.10 9.46 -12.12
C GLY A 105 5.44 10.20 -10.82
N PHE A 106 5.20 9.58 -9.66
CA PHE A 106 5.56 10.15 -8.36
C PHE A 106 7.08 10.34 -8.15
N LEU A 107 7.92 9.62 -8.91
CA LEU A 107 9.38 9.76 -8.84
C LEU A 107 9.91 10.92 -9.67
N ARG A 108 9.13 11.43 -10.62
CA ARG A 108 9.52 12.56 -11.46
C ARG A 108 8.73 13.74 -10.95
N GLY A 109 9.36 14.58 -10.14
CA GLY A 109 8.76 15.75 -9.50
C GLY A 109 8.35 16.85 -10.49
N ASP A 110 7.91 16.51 -11.69
CA ASP A 110 7.69 17.44 -12.80
C ASP A 110 6.65 18.52 -12.45
N TYR A 111 5.76 18.24 -11.49
CA TYR A 111 4.78 19.19 -10.98
C TYR A 111 5.25 19.99 -9.76
N SER A 112 6.24 19.52 -8.98
CA SER A 112 6.63 20.18 -7.73
C SER A 112 7.32 21.52 -7.99
N ASP A 113 8.16 21.60 -9.01
CA ASP A 113 8.87 22.85 -9.35
C ASP A 113 7.91 23.89 -9.95
N ALA A 114 6.97 23.45 -10.79
CA ALA A 114 5.94 24.31 -11.36
C ALA A 114 5.01 24.89 -10.27
N ILE A 115 4.61 24.08 -9.30
CA ILE A 115 3.77 24.51 -8.17
C ILE A 115 4.56 25.44 -7.23
N LYS A 116 5.82 25.11 -6.92
CA LYS A 116 6.70 25.95 -6.08
C LYS A 116 6.93 27.33 -6.70
N ASN A 117 7.17 27.40 -8.00
CA ASN A 117 7.33 28.66 -8.72
C ASN A 117 6.05 29.50 -8.71
N ARG A 118 4.88 28.88 -8.87
CA ARG A 118 3.58 29.58 -8.84
C ARG A 118 3.27 30.14 -7.44
N LEU A 119 3.53 29.36 -6.39
CA LEU A 119 3.36 29.80 -4.99
C LEU A 119 4.35 30.91 -4.58
N MET A 120 5.55 30.92 -5.17
CA MET A 120 6.56 31.96 -4.91
C MET A 120 6.31 33.26 -5.71
N GLN A 121 5.52 33.21 -6.78
CA GLN A 121 5.15 34.37 -7.61
C GLN A 121 3.94 35.16 -7.07
N GLU A 122 3.17 34.62 -6.11
CA GLU A 122 2.02 35.29 -5.48
C GLU A 122 2.37 36.11 -4.22
N LYS A 123 3.66 36.46 -4.02
CA LYS A 123 4.10 37.45 -3.02
C LYS A 123 4.62 38.72 -3.70
#